data_AF-A0A920BL32-F1
#
_entry.id   AF-A0A920BL32-F1
#
_cell.length_a   1.000
_cell.length_b   1.000
_cell.length_c   1.000
_cell.angle_alpha   90.00
_cell.angle_beta   90.00
_cell.angle_gamma   90.00
#
_symmetry.space_group_name_H-M   'P 1'
#
loop_
_entity.id
_entity.type
_entity.pdbx_description
1 polymer ?
#
loop_
_entity_poly.entity_id
_entity_poly.type
_entity_poly.pdbx_seq_one_letter_code
_entity_poly.pdbx_strand_id
1 'polypeptide(L)'
;MTEDTSVFRVITRNVLRGSFMGAADAVPGVSGGTIALLLGIYERLLQNIHHCTALVISILRIDRAATKRSLLSIEWRFLLSLLSGIIIAFVLLAQIIERLLENHPTSVAGLFSDLF
;
A
#
# COMPACT_ATOMS: atom_id res chain seq x y z
N MET A 1 21.11 -12.42 19.47
CA MET A 1 20.17 -13.25 18.69
C MET A 1 18.70 -12.85 18.89
N THR A 2 18.42 -11.59 19.28
CA THR A 2 17.07 -11.05 19.61
C THR A 2 16.62 -9.92 18.66
N GLU A 3 17.52 -9.36 17.85
CA GLU A 3 17.19 -8.28 16.93
C GLU A 3 16.41 -8.76 15.70
N ASP A 4 16.68 -9.98 15.22
CA ASP A 4 16.12 -10.51 13.97
C ASP A 4 14.61 -10.79 14.05
N THR A 5 14.15 -11.34 15.19
CA THR A 5 12.72 -11.59 15.45
C THR A 5 11.90 -10.30 15.55
N SER A 6 12.53 -9.19 15.97
CA SER A 6 11.87 -7.89 16.04
C SER A 6 11.62 -7.30 14.65
N VAL A 7 12.60 -7.43 13.75
CA VAL A 7 12.53 -6.95 12.37
C VAL A 7 11.48 -7.73 11.60
N PHE A 8 11.48 -9.06 11.72
CA PHE A 8 10.50 -9.92 11.06
C PHE A 8 9.07 -9.56 11.49
N ARG A 9 8.83 -9.40 12.80
CA ARG A 9 7.52 -9.00 13.33
C ARG A 9 7.04 -7.66 12.79
N VAL A 10 7.94 -6.68 12.65
CA VAL A 10 7.61 -5.36 12.10
C VAL A 10 7.25 -5.47 10.62
N ILE A 11 8.00 -6.25 9.84
CA ILE A 11 7.71 -6.49 8.42
C ILE A 11 6.36 -7.19 8.28
N THR A 12 6.12 -8.30 8.97
CA THR A 12 4.85 -9.04 8.90
C THR A 12 3.66 -8.14 9.24
N ARG A 13 3.78 -7.31 10.28
CA ARG A 13 2.71 -6.36 10.65
C ARG A 13 2.46 -5.32 9.55
N ASN A 14 3.50 -4.83 8.88
CA ASN A 14 3.36 -3.86 7.80
C ASN A 14 2.78 -4.50 6.53
N VAL A 15 3.15 -5.74 6.21
CA VAL A 15 2.52 -6.51 5.13
C VAL A 15 1.03 -6.66 5.38
N LEU A 16 0.63 -7.09 6.59
CA LEU A 16 -0.79 -7.23 6.95
C LEU A 16 -1.55 -5.90 6.81
N ARG A 17 -0.98 -4.81 7.33
CA ARG A 17 -1.56 -3.47 7.20
C ARG A 17 -1.69 -3.04 5.73
N GLY A 18 -0.69 -3.33 4.92
CA GLY A 18 -0.71 -3.09 3.48
C GLY A 18 -1.81 -3.90 2.79
N SER A 19 -1.99 -5.16 3.18
CA SER A 19 -3.06 -5.99 2.64
C SER A 19 -4.46 -5.47 3.00
N PHE A 20 -4.68 -5.00 4.24
CA PHE A 20 -5.95 -4.36 4.61
C PHE A 20 -6.19 -3.07 3.82
N MET A 21 -5.16 -2.26 3.63
CA MET A 21 -5.25 -1.02 2.86
C MET A 21 -5.55 -1.31 1.38
N GLY A 22 -4.88 -2.30 0.76
CA GLY A 22 -5.12 -2.70 -0.62
C GLY A 22 -6.48 -3.38 -0.83
N ALA A 23 -6.95 -4.15 0.15
CA ALA A 23 -8.31 -4.71 0.11
C ALA A 23 -9.38 -3.61 0.17
N ALA A 24 -9.13 -2.56 0.96
CA ALA A 24 -10.03 -1.42 1.07
C ALA A 24 -10.09 -0.58 -0.20
N ASP A 25 -8.96 -0.33 -0.85
CA ASP A 25 -8.92 0.40 -2.13
C ASP A 25 -9.66 -0.34 -3.27
N ALA A 26 -9.86 -1.65 -3.13
CA ALA A 26 -10.59 -2.44 -4.12
C ALA A 26 -12.10 -2.51 -3.88
N VAL A 27 -12.59 -2.00 -2.74
CA VAL A 27 -14.02 -1.86 -2.46
C VAL A 27 -14.47 -0.44 -2.82
N PRO A 28 -15.44 -0.26 -3.74
CA PRO A 28 -15.94 1.06 -4.08
C PRO A 28 -16.52 1.76 -2.85
N GLY A 29 -16.10 3.00 -2.60
CA GLY A 29 -16.55 3.81 -1.47
C GLY A 29 -15.69 3.70 -0.19
N VAL A 30 -14.63 2.88 -0.17
CA VAL A 30 -13.67 2.82 0.95
C VAL A 30 -12.34 3.45 0.52
N SER A 31 -11.78 4.36 1.33
CA SER A 31 -10.48 4.99 1.08
C SER A 31 -9.37 4.29 1.86
N GLY A 32 -8.30 3.85 1.18
CA GLY A 32 -7.10 3.31 1.82
C GLY A 32 -6.45 4.27 2.82
N GLY A 33 -6.60 5.59 2.62
CA GLY A 33 -6.14 6.61 3.58
C GLY A 33 -6.86 6.51 4.94
N THR A 34 -8.17 6.24 4.93
CA THR A 34 -8.96 6.01 6.16
C THR A 34 -8.51 4.75 6.88
N ILE A 35 -8.22 3.67 6.15
CA ILE A 35 -7.70 2.43 6.74
C ILE A 35 -6.30 2.63 7.30
N ALA A 36 -5.43 3.38 6.61
CA ALA A 36 -4.12 3.74 7.13
C ALA A 36 -4.23 4.54 8.46
N LEU A 37 -5.24 5.40 8.59
CA LEU A 37 -5.52 6.17 9.80
C LEU A 37 -6.00 5.28 10.94
N LEU A 38 -6.96 4.39 10.66
CA LEU A 38 -7.45 3.39 11.62
C LEU A 38 -6.34 2.44 12.10
N LEU A 39 -5.42 2.06 11.22
CA LEU A 39 -4.28 1.20 11.55
C LEU A 39 -3.14 1.94 12.27
N GLY A 40 -3.27 3.26 12.47
CA GLY A 40 -2.29 4.13 13.13
C GLY A 40 -0.99 4.28 12.34
N ILE A 41 -1.03 4.07 11.02
CA ILE A 41 0.15 4.19 10.13
C ILE A 41 0.07 5.39 9.20
N TYR A 42 -1.04 6.14 9.23
CA TYR A 42 -1.27 7.29 8.35
C TYR A 42 -0.15 8.33 8.44
N GLU A 43 0.21 8.79 9.64
CA GLU A 43 1.28 9.78 9.82
C GLU A 43 2.61 9.31 9.24
N ARG A 44 2.98 8.05 9.47
CA ARG A 44 4.21 7.46 8.95
C ARG A 44 4.18 7.32 7.44
N LEU A 45 3.04 6.93 6.87
CA LEU A 45 2.84 6.86 5.43
C LEU A 45 2.93 8.26 4.80
N LEU A 46 2.24 9.23 5.37
CA LEU A 46 2.21 10.61 4.90
C LEU A 46 3.60 11.25 4.93
N GLN A 47 4.36 11.05 6.02
CA GLN A 47 5.76 11.48 6.10
C GLN A 47 6.63 10.87 4.98
N ASN A 48 6.48 9.57 4.73
CA ASN A 48 7.19 8.91 3.63
C ASN A 48 6.80 9.47 2.26
N ILE A 49 5.52 9.78 2.06
CA ILE A 49 5.04 10.45 0.84
C ILE A 49 5.68 11.84 0.69
N HIS A 50 5.72 12.64 1.77
CA HIS A 50 6.39 13.94 1.76
C HIS A 50 7.88 13.84 1.41
N HIS A 51 8.59 12.85 1.96
CA HIS A 51 10.00 12.60 1.61
C HIS A 51 10.18 12.19 0.14
N CYS A 52 9.27 11.37 -0.41
CA CYS A 52 9.25 11.04 -1.83
C CYS A 52 9.00 12.29 -2.69
N THR A 53 8.04 13.15 -2.34
CA THR A 53 7.80 14.41 -3.05
C THR A 53 9.01 15.34 -3.01
N ALA A 54 9.64 15.47 -1.84
CA ALA A 54 10.87 16.26 -1.67
C ALA A 54 12.03 15.71 -2.50
N LEU A 55 12.16 14.38 -2.60
CA LEU A 55 13.12 13.71 -3.46
C LEU A 55 12.88 14.08 -4.93
N VAL A 56 11.64 13.99 -5.42
CA VAL A 56 11.30 14.33 -6.81
C VAL A 56 11.63 15.79 -7.11
N ILE A 57 11.25 16.71 -6.22
CA ILE A 57 11.57 18.15 -6.35
C ILE A 57 13.09 18.38 -6.38
N SER A 58 13.84 17.67 -5.53
CA SER A 58 15.31 17.80 -5.47
C SER A 58 15.99 17.32 -6.75
N ILE A 59 15.47 16.23 -7.35
CA ILE A 59 15.93 15.71 -8.64
C ILE A 59 15.64 16.71 -9.76
N LEU A 60 14.43 17.27 -9.80
CA LEU A 60 14.04 18.28 -10.79
C LEU A 60 14.91 19.55 -10.72
N ARG A 61 15.36 19.92 -9.51
CA ARG A 61 16.28 21.05 -9.28
C ARG A 61 17.75 20.70 -9.51
N ILE A 62 18.07 19.44 -9.87
CA ILE A 62 19.43 18.94 -10.06
C ILE A 62 20.31 19.12 -8.79
N ASP A 63 19.67 19.22 -7.62
CA ASP A 63 20.38 19.33 -6.35
C ASP A 63 20.70 17.93 -5.82
N ARG A 64 21.94 17.49 -6.08
CA ARG A 64 22.42 16.16 -5.66
C ARG A 64 22.52 16.02 -4.13
N ALA A 65 22.79 17.11 -3.41
CA ALA A 65 22.92 17.06 -1.96
C ALA A 65 21.55 16.90 -1.30
N ALA A 66 20.55 17.66 -1.76
CA ALA A 66 19.17 17.52 -1.32
C ALA A 66 18.57 16.16 -1.71
N THR A 67 18.86 15.67 -2.93
CA THR A 67 18.39 14.37 -3.39
C THR A 67 18.89 13.23 -2.51
N LYS A 68 20.19 13.22 -2.16
CA LYS A 68 20.77 12.18 -1.30
C LYS A 68 20.17 12.20 0.11
N ARG A 69 19.92 13.38 0.68
CA ARG A 69 19.28 13.52 2.00
C ARG A 69 17.84 12.99 1.98
N SER A 70 17.06 13.37 0.97
CA SER A 70 15.67 12.91 0.81
C SER A 70 15.57 11.40 0.57
N LEU A 71 16.55 10.82 -0.14
CA LEU A 71 16.65 9.36 -0.33
C LEU A 71 16.86 8.60 0.98
N LEU A 72 17.70 9.14 1.88
CA LEU A 72 18.03 8.53 3.17
C LEU A 72 16.93 8.73 4.21
N SER A 73 16.08 9.76 4.08
CA SER A 73 14.95 9.99 4.98
C SER A 73 13.74 9.12 4.67
N ILE A 74 13.70 8.45 3.52
CA ILE A 74 12.62 7.51 3.17
C ILE A 74 12.82 6.20 3.92
N GLU A 75 11.78 5.76 4.62
CA GLU A 75 11.74 4.46 5.29
C GLU A 75 11.42 3.32 4.31
N TRP A 76 12.39 2.99 3.46
CA TRP A 76 12.25 1.97 2.41
C TRP A 76 11.69 0.64 2.93
N ARG A 77 12.09 0.20 4.12
CA ARG A 77 11.60 -1.05 4.72
C ARG A 77 10.10 -1.01 5.06
N PHE A 78 9.60 0.14 5.50
CA PHE A 78 8.17 0.32 5.75
C PHE A 78 7.40 0.38 4.43
N LEU A 79 7.85 1.21 3.49
CA LEU A 79 7.18 1.44 2.22
C LEU A 79 7.11 0.17 1.37
N LEU A 80 8.22 -0.55 1.21
CA LEU A 80 8.28 -1.79 0.43
C LEU A 80 7.43 -2.90 1.06
N SER A 81 7.44 -3.01 2.39
CA SER A 81 6.62 -3.99 3.09
C SER A 81 5.12 -3.68 2.98
N LEU A 82 4.73 -2.41 3.11
CA LEU A 82 3.35 -1.98 2.91
C LEU A 82 2.90 -2.23 1.47
N LEU A 83 3.72 -1.82 0.49
CA LEU A 83 3.44 -2.01 -0.93
C LEU A 83 3.31 -3.48 -1.29
N SER A 84 4.17 -4.36 -0.74
CA SER A 84 4.05 -5.80 -0.95
C SER A 84 2.70 -6.34 -0.44
N GLY A 85 2.22 -5.84 0.70
CA GLY A 85 0.91 -6.21 1.23
C GLY A 85 -0.24 -5.78 0.32
N ILE A 86 -0.18 -4.56 -0.21
CA ILE A 86 -1.16 -4.01 -1.17
C ILE A 86 -1.20 -4.87 -2.44
N ILE A 87 -0.03 -5.17 -3.02
CA ILE A 87 0.08 -6.01 -4.23
C ILE A 87 -0.49 -7.41 -3.98
N ILE A 88 -0.15 -8.03 -2.86
CA ILE A 88 -0.69 -9.35 -2.49
C ILE A 88 -2.22 -9.30 -2.39
N ALA A 89 -2.78 -8.29 -1.72
CA ALA A 89 -4.23 -8.16 -1.59
C ALA A 89 -4.91 -7.95 -2.96
N PHE A 90 -4.31 -7.12 -3.82
CA PHE A 90 -4.82 -6.89 -5.17
C PHE A 90 -4.81 -8.17 -6.02
N VAL A 91 -3.71 -8.93 -6.01
CA VAL A 91 -3.59 -10.20 -6.75
C VAL A 91 -4.55 -11.26 -6.23
N LEU A 92 -4.73 -11.36 -4.92
CA LEU A 92 -5.70 -12.28 -4.32
C LEU A 92 -7.13 -11.91 -4.73
N LEU A 93 -7.47 -10.63 -4.68
CA LEU A 93 -8.79 -10.18 -5.07
C LEU A 93 -9.04 -10.38 -6.56
N ALA A 94 -8.07 -10.09 -7.42
CA ALA A 94 -8.17 -10.34 -8.86
C ALA A 94 -8.49 -11.82 -9.15
N GLN A 95 -7.80 -12.75 -8.50
CA GLN A 95 -8.08 -14.19 -8.63
C GLN A 95 -9.46 -14.59 -8.09
N ILE A 96 -9.93 -13.95 -7.01
CA ILE A 96 -11.28 -14.18 -6.47
C ILE A 96 -12.34 -13.70 -7.46
N ILE A 97 -12.16 -12.50 -8.03
CA ILE A 97 -13.08 -11.94 -9.04
C ILE A 97 -13.08 -12.83 -10.28
N GLU A 98 -11.93 -13.26 -10.77
CA GLU A 98 -11.81 -14.17 -11.91
C GLU A 98 -12.57 -15.48 -11.67
N ARG A 99 -12.38 -16.12 -10.50
CA ARG A 99 -13.14 -17.32 -10.11
C ARG A 99 -14.65 -17.07 -9.97
N LEU A 100 -15.05 -15.91 -9.47
CA LEU A 100 -16.47 -15.54 -9.38
C LEU A 100 -17.08 -15.32 -10.77
N LEU A 101 -16.31 -14.79 -11.70
CA LEU A 101 -16.73 -14.56 -13.09
C LEU A 101 -16.89 -15.88 -13.86
N GLU A 102 -16.01 -16.85 -13.62
CA GLU A 102 -16.11 -18.19 -14.23
C GLU A 102 -17.30 -19.00 -13.68
N ASN A 103 -17.57 -18.94 -12.38
CA ASN A 103 -18.59 -19.78 -11.73
C ASN A 103 -19.98 -19.12 -11.69
N HIS A 104 -20.07 -17.78 -11.66
CA HIS A 104 -21.32 -17.03 -11.51
C HIS A 104 -21.36 -15.74 -12.37
N PRO A 105 -21.22 -15.84 -13.71
CA PRO A 105 -21.09 -14.68 -14.61
C PRO A 105 -22.24 -13.67 -14.50
N THR A 106 -23.47 -14.11 -14.23
CA THR A 106 -24.65 -13.23 -14.10
C THR A 106 -24.70 -12.45 -12.79
N SER A 107 -24.18 -13.00 -11.68
CA SER A 107 -24.15 -12.29 -10.39
C SER A 107 -23.08 -11.21 -10.33
N VAL A 108 -21.91 -11.46 -10.93
CA VAL A 108 -20.85 -10.44 -11.01
C VAL A 108 -21.23 -9.35 -12.02
N ALA A 109 -21.81 -9.72 -13.17
CA ALA A 109 -22.30 -8.73 -14.13
C ALA A 109 -23.36 -7.79 -13.52
N GLY A 110 -24.26 -8.30 -12.66
CA GLY A 110 -25.22 -7.49 -11.90
C GLY A 110 -24.57 -6.50 -10.92
N LEU A 111 -23.54 -6.95 -10.19
CA LEU A 111 -22.77 -6.08 -9.28
C LEU A 111 -22.02 -4.97 -10.02
N PHE A 112 -21.49 -5.24 -11.22
CA PHE A 112 -20.81 -4.23 -12.03
C PHE A 112 -21.78 -3.33 -12.79
N SER A 113 -22.98 -3.80 -13.15
CA SER A 113 -23.99 -2.98 -13.82
C SER A 113 -24.60 -1.90 -12.92
N ASP A 114 -24.57 -2.08 -11.60
CA ASP A 114 -24.97 -1.04 -10.63
C ASP A 114 -23.82 -0.05 -10.32
N LEU A 115 -22.59 -0.35 -10.75
CA LEU A 115 -21.39 0.46 -10.49
C LEU A 115 -21.07 1.46 -11.63
N PHE A 116 -21.79 1.40 -12.76
CA PHE A 116 -21.59 2.25 -13.94
C PHE A 116 -22.90 2.94 -14.34
#